data_AF-A0A091MH03-F1
#
_entry.id   AF-A0A091MH03-F1
#
_cell.length_a   1.000
_cell.length_b   1.000
_cell.length_c   1.000
_cell.angle_alpha   90.00
_cell.angle_beta   90.00
_cell.angle_gamma   90.00
#
_symmetry.space_group_name_H-M   'P 1'
#
loop_
_entity.id
_entity.type
_entity.pdbx_description
1 polymer ?
#
loop_
_entity_poly.entity_id
_entity_poly.type
_entity_poly.pdbx_seq_one_letter_code
_entity_poly.pdbx_strand_id
1 'polypeptide(L)'
;KLKVTMVAWDRYDATVITAVNNFLLKVWNSSTGQLLHSLSGHDDEVFVLEAHPFDQRIVLSAGHDGNIFVWDIDKGAKIRNYFNMIEGQGHGAVFDCKFSPDGQHFACTDSHGHLLLFGFGCNKYYEKIPDQMFFHTDYRPLIRDANNYVLDEQTQQAPHLMPPPFLVDVDGNPHPTRFQRLVPGRENCKDEQLIPQLGYVA
;
A
#
# COMPACT_ATOMS: atom_id res chain seq x y z
N LYS A 1 25.39 25.94 18.62
CA LYS A 1 24.19 26.72 18.24
C LYS A 1 23.19 25.75 17.61
N LEU A 2 21.93 25.76 18.05
CA LEU A 2 20.89 24.93 17.42
C LEU A 2 20.67 25.39 15.97
N LYS A 3 20.56 24.44 15.05
CA LYS A 3 20.30 24.67 13.63
C LYS A 3 19.02 23.96 13.25
N VAL A 4 18.14 24.65 12.54
CA VAL A 4 16.97 24.04 11.90
C VAL A 4 17.46 23.32 10.64
N THR A 5 17.12 22.04 10.51
CA THR A 5 17.49 21.20 9.37
C THR A 5 16.34 21.09 8.36
N MET A 6 15.10 21.08 8.85
CA MET A 6 13.89 21.07 8.02
C MET A 6 12.79 21.93 8.63
N VAL A 7 11.89 22.36 7.75
CA VAL A 7 10.65 23.05 8.12
C VAL A 7 9.50 22.52 7.28
N ALA A 8 8.36 22.33 7.92
CA ALA A 8 7.09 22.01 7.28
C ALA A 8 5.98 22.86 7.90
N TRP A 9 4.95 23.12 7.13
CA TRP A 9 3.71 23.71 7.61
C TRP A 9 2.68 22.60 7.76
N ASP A 10 1.76 22.75 8.71
CA ASP A 10 0.54 21.95 8.65
C ASP A 10 -0.33 22.38 7.46
N ARG A 11 -1.36 21.59 7.15
CA ARG A 11 -2.20 21.85 5.98
C ARG A 11 -2.96 23.17 6.04
N TYR A 12 -3.27 23.68 7.23
CA TYR A 12 -4.11 24.86 7.43
C TYR A 12 -3.33 26.10 7.84
N ASP A 13 -2.00 26.06 7.70
CA ASP A 13 -1.06 27.12 8.04
C ASP A 13 -1.17 27.62 9.50
N ALA A 14 -1.73 26.82 10.40
CA ALA A 14 -1.91 27.13 11.81
C ALA A 14 -0.64 26.85 12.63
N THR A 15 0.19 25.90 12.18
CA THR A 15 1.40 25.50 12.87
C THR A 15 2.57 25.27 11.92
N VAL A 16 3.77 25.57 12.41
CA VAL A 16 5.03 25.29 11.73
C VAL A 16 5.75 24.21 12.53
N ILE A 17 6.27 23.20 11.84
CA ILE A 17 7.06 22.12 12.43
C ILE A 17 8.49 22.27 11.95
N THR A 18 9.45 22.31 12.87
CA THR A 18 10.87 22.38 12.55
C THR A 18 11.62 21.19 13.11
N ALA A 19 12.42 20.53 12.29
CA ALA A 19 13.43 19.59 12.75
C ALA A 19 14.70 20.36 13.13
N VAL A 20 15.32 19.97 14.24
CA VAL A 20 16.51 20.63 14.78
C VAL A 20 17.65 19.62 14.84
N ASN A 21 18.89 20.09 14.65
CA ASN A 21 20.11 19.27 14.68
C ASN A 21 20.44 18.62 16.05
N ASN A 22 19.52 18.69 17.02
CA ASN A 22 19.55 17.92 18.26
C ASN A 22 18.42 16.87 18.31
N PHE A 23 17.93 16.47 17.12
CA PHE A 23 16.94 15.40 16.88
C PHE A 23 15.54 15.67 17.44
N LEU A 24 15.30 16.87 17.95
CA LEU A 24 13.97 17.31 18.38
C LEU A 24 13.20 17.89 17.20
N LEU A 25 11.91 17.60 17.19
CA LEU A 25 10.95 18.37 16.41
C LEU A 25 10.32 19.42 17.32
N LYS A 26 10.11 20.61 16.78
CA LYS A 26 9.42 21.70 17.48
C LYS A 26 8.19 22.11 16.71
N VAL A 27 7.07 22.23 17.42
CA VAL A 27 5.79 22.68 16.88
C VAL A 27 5.55 24.11 17.35
N TRP A 28 5.32 25.01 16.41
CA TRP A 28 5.17 26.44 16.65
C TRP A 28 3.78 26.88 16.20
N ASN A 29 3.17 27.79 16.93
CA ASN A 29 2.02 28.52 16.41
C ASN A 29 2.50 29.50 15.33
N SER A 30 1.93 29.42 14.13
CA SER A 30 2.37 30.23 12.98
C SER A 30 2.10 31.72 13.16
N SER A 31 1.02 32.08 13.88
CA SER A 31 0.57 33.46 14.04
C SER A 31 1.26 34.18 15.19
N THR A 32 1.52 33.49 16.30
CA THR A 32 2.12 34.08 17.51
C THR A 32 3.61 33.82 17.64
N GLY A 33 4.15 32.86 16.88
CA GLY A 33 5.54 32.40 17.00
C GLY A 33 5.84 31.65 18.31
N GLN A 34 4.82 31.31 19.10
CA GLN A 34 5.00 30.59 20.36
C GLN A 34 5.36 29.12 20.10
N LEU A 35 6.30 28.59 20.87
CA LEU A 35 6.59 27.16 20.91
C LEU A 35 5.43 26.46 21.63
N LEU A 36 4.73 25.58 20.93
CA LEU A 36 3.63 24.79 21.48
C LEU A 36 4.16 23.50 22.09
N HIS A 37 4.97 22.74 21.33
CA HIS A 37 5.46 21.44 21.76
C HIS A 37 6.89 21.18 21.31
N SER A 38 7.58 20.31 22.05
CA SER A 38 8.87 19.74 21.69
C SER A 38 8.73 18.22 21.66
N LEU A 39 8.81 17.63 20.47
CA LEU A 39 8.61 16.20 20.24
C LEU A 39 9.96 15.49 20.25
N SER A 40 10.09 14.48 21.10
CA SER A 40 11.32 13.71 21.27
C SER A 40 11.10 12.25 20.90
N GLY A 41 12.09 11.64 20.25
CA GLY A 41 12.01 10.24 19.85
C GLY A 41 12.98 9.83 18.79
N HIS A 42 13.39 10.76 17.93
CA HIS A 42 14.45 10.51 16.98
C HIS A 42 15.82 10.51 17.67
N ASP A 43 16.69 9.61 17.23
CA ASP A 43 18.05 9.45 17.74
C ASP A 43 19.12 9.89 16.72
N ASP A 44 18.69 10.36 15.55
CA ASP A 44 19.54 10.91 14.48
C ASP A 44 18.76 11.97 13.67
N GLU A 45 19.39 12.52 12.63
CA GLU A 45 18.86 13.59 11.79
C GLU A 45 17.53 13.22 11.13
N VAL A 46 16.56 14.13 11.25
CA VAL A 46 15.24 14.03 10.62
C VAL A 46 15.27 14.79 9.30
N PHE A 47 15.00 14.06 8.21
CA PHE A 47 14.98 14.59 6.84
C PHE A 47 13.63 14.42 6.14
N VAL A 48 12.61 13.99 6.88
CA VAL A 48 11.24 13.90 6.40
C VAL A 48 10.32 14.57 7.41
N LEU A 49 9.52 15.53 6.95
CA LEU A 49 8.41 16.13 7.68
C LEU A 49 7.24 16.31 6.72
N GLU A 50 6.14 15.61 6.98
CA GLU A 50 4.96 15.62 6.10
C GLU A 50 3.70 15.85 6.92
N ALA A 51 2.92 16.85 6.53
CA ALA A 51 1.61 17.08 7.10
C ALA A 51 0.60 16.09 6.52
N HIS A 52 -0.33 15.62 7.34
CA HIS A 52 -1.39 14.76 6.85
C HIS A 52 -2.30 15.54 5.88
N PRO A 53 -2.78 14.90 4.78
CA PRO A 53 -3.47 15.57 3.70
C PRO A 53 -4.85 16.12 4.06
N PHE A 54 -5.36 15.98 5.29
CA PHE A 54 -6.60 16.67 5.73
C PHE A 54 -6.80 16.77 7.26
N ASP A 55 -6.03 16.03 8.06
CA ASP A 55 -6.12 16.07 9.54
C ASP A 55 -4.97 16.95 10.03
N GLN A 56 -5.28 18.17 10.45
CA GLN A 56 -4.27 19.16 10.86
C GLN A 56 -3.41 18.71 12.04
N ARG A 57 -3.94 17.79 12.85
CA ARG A 57 -3.29 17.28 14.05
C ARG A 57 -2.17 16.29 13.74
N ILE A 58 -2.16 15.70 12.54
CA ILE A 58 -1.25 14.61 12.21
C ILE A 58 -0.08 15.10 11.37
N VAL A 59 1.12 14.80 11.85
CA VAL A 59 2.38 14.99 11.11
C VAL A 59 3.18 13.70 11.16
N LEU A 60 3.82 13.37 10.04
CA LEU A 60 4.76 12.28 9.91
C LEU A 60 6.19 12.82 9.93
N SER A 61 7.08 12.11 10.61
CA SER A 61 8.52 12.36 10.54
C SER A 61 9.31 11.08 10.37
N ALA A 62 10.42 11.17 9.64
CA ALA A 62 11.36 10.08 9.44
C ALA A 62 12.77 10.59 9.17
N GLY A 63 13.78 9.75 9.33
CA GLY A 63 15.16 10.16 9.13
C GLY A 63 16.19 9.02 9.14
N HIS A 64 17.43 9.40 9.43
CA HIS A 64 18.59 8.51 9.38
C HIS A 64 18.60 7.46 10.48
N ASP A 65 17.85 7.68 11.56
CA ASP A 65 17.70 6.71 12.65
C ASP A 65 16.78 5.54 12.29
N GLY A 66 16.20 5.51 11.09
CA GLY A 66 15.29 4.45 10.64
C GLY A 66 13.93 4.46 11.35
N ASN A 67 13.66 5.41 12.26
CA ASN A 67 12.34 5.56 12.88
C ASN A 67 11.41 6.34 11.95
N ILE A 68 10.14 5.94 11.94
CA ILE A 68 9.04 6.66 11.30
C ILE A 68 7.99 6.91 12.36
N PHE A 69 7.83 8.15 12.76
CA PHE A 69 6.84 8.55 13.76
C PHE A 69 5.63 9.20 13.12
N VAL A 70 4.47 8.88 13.68
CA VAL A 70 3.22 9.60 13.44
C VAL A 70 2.88 10.35 14.72
N TRP A 71 2.77 11.66 14.64
CA TRP A 71 2.58 12.56 15.78
C TRP A 71 1.17 13.14 15.81
N ASP A 72 0.71 13.39 17.03
CA ASP A 72 -0.39 14.29 17.34
C ASP A 72 0.23 15.61 17.78
N ILE A 73 0.23 16.61 16.90
CA ILE A 73 0.86 17.90 17.16
C ILE A 73 0.02 18.84 18.03
N ASP A 74 -1.28 18.57 18.22
CA ASP A 74 -2.10 19.33 19.17
C ASP A 74 -1.79 18.91 20.60
N LYS A 75 -1.59 17.60 20.82
CA LYS A 75 -1.27 17.02 22.13
C LYS A 75 0.23 16.93 22.41
N GLY A 76 1.07 17.09 21.40
CA GLY A 76 2.52 16.93 21.51
C GLY A 76 2.95 15.48 21.77
N ALA A 77 2.22 14.50 21.23
CA ALA A 77 2.38 13.09 21.58
C ALA A 77 2.62 12.19 20.36
N LYS A 78 3.31 11.05 20.58
CA LYS A 78 3.43 9.99 19.57
C LYS A 78 2.09 9.27 19.44
N ILE A 79 1.59 9.14 18.23
CA ILE A 79 0.46 8.25 17.90
C ILE A 79 1.00 6.85 17.62
N ARG A 80 2.01 6.73 16.74
CA ARG A 80 2.66 5.48 16.39
C ARG A 80 4.14 5.67 16.08
N ASN A 81 4.89 4.56 16.16
CA ASN A 81 6.27 4.46 15.73
C ASN A 81 6.43 3.18 14.90
N TYR A 82 7.19 3.27 13.82
CA TYR A 82 7.68 2.15 13.03
C TYR A 82 9.20 2.24 12.94
N PHE A 83 9.87 1.10 12.90
CA PHE A 83 11.32 1.05 12.81
C PHE A 83 11.71 0.22 11.60
N ASN A 84 12.46 0.83 10.67
CA ASN A 84 12.89 0.18 9.44
C ASN A 84 14.05 -0.78 9.72
N MET A 85 13.73 -2.05 9.99
CA MET A 85 14.71 -3.11 10.17
C MET A 85 14.82 -4.01 8.95
N ILE A 86 16.04 -4.18 8.49
CA ILE A 86 16.42 -5.01 7.36
C ILE A 86 17.16 -6.24 7.91
N GLU A 87 16.62 -7.42 7.64
CA GLU A 87 17.16 -8.68 8.13
C GLU A 87 18.62 -8.86 7.68
N GLY A 88 19.52 -9.09 8.65
CA GLY A 88 20.94 -9.26 8.41
C GLY A 88 21.73 -7.99 8.08
N GLN A 89 21.09 -6.82 7.97
CA GLN A 89 21.77 -5.55 7.63
C GLN A 89 21.60 -4.43 8.68
N GLY A 90 20.71 -4.60 9.65
CA GLY A 90 20.44 -3.59 10.68
C GLY A 90 19.28 -2.68 10.28
N HIS A 91 19.32 -1.41 10.67
CA HIS A 91 18.28 -0.46 10.26
C HIS A 91 18.69 0.30 8.99
N GLY A 92 17.71 0.62 8.15
CA GLY A 92 17.90 1.46 6.97
C GLY A 92 17.41 2.87 7.22
N ALA A 93 18.22 3.87 6.85
CA ALA A 93 17.81 5.28 6.90
C ALA A 93 16.60 5.52 5.98
N VAL A 94 15.64 6.32 6.43
CA VAL A 94 14.46 6.70 5.64
C VAL A 94 14.70 8.06 5.00
N PHE A 95 14.60 8.15 3.68
CA PHE A 95 14.97 9.34 2.91
C PHE A 95 13.79 10.19 2.46
N ASP A 96 12.64 9.58 2.19
CA ASP A 96 11.42 10.30 1.86
C ASP A 96 10.21 9.50 2.32
N CYS A 97 9.12 10.19 2.62
CA CYS A 97 7.81 9.60 2.81
C CYS A 97 6.73 10.49 2.20
N LYS A 98 5.61 9.89 1.79
CA LYS A 98 4.43 10.62 1.32
C LYS A 98 3.15 9.95 1.78
N PHE A 99 2.20 10.76 2.24
CA PHE A 99 0.84 10.29 2.45
C PHE A 99 0.17 9.98 1.12
N SER A 100 -0.63 8.91 1.13
CA SER A 100 -1.62 8.67 0.08
C SER A 100 -2.66 9.79 0.05
N PRO A 101 -3.30 10.07 -1.10
CA PRO A 101 -4.31 11.13 -1.22
C PRO A 101 -5.51 10.96 -0.29
N ASP A 102 -5.85 9.72 0.08
CA ASP A 102 -6.93 9.40 1.01
C ASP A 102 -6.52 9.49 2.49
N GLY A 103 -5.24 9.77 2.78
CA GLY A 103 -4.68 9.90 4.13
C GLY A 103 -4.62 8.60 4.95
N GLN A 104 -5.05 7.46 4.40
CA GLN A 104 -5.13 6.21 5.16
C GLN A 104 -3.82 5.42 5.13
N HIS A 105 -2.94 5.76 4.18
CA HIS A 105 -1.67 5.10 3.95
C HIS A 105 -0.54 6.12 3.80
N PHE A 106 0.68 5.65 3.95
CA PHE A 106 1.87 6.38 3.54
C PHE A 106 2.92 5.40 3.00
N ALA A 107 3.72 5.89 2.06
CA ALA A 107 4.84 5.17 1.50
C ALA A 107 6.14 5.86 1.95
N CYS A 108 7.21 5.10 2.14
CA CYS A 108 8.54 5.61 2.40
C CYS A 108 9.59 4.88 1.55
N THR A 109 10.71 5.53 1.29
CA THR A 109 11.87 4.89 0.64
C THR A 109 13.07 4.92 1.57
N ASP A 110 13.82 3.82 1.60
CA ASP A 110 15.00 3.69 2.45
C ASP A 110 16.33 3.75 1.69
N SER A 111 17.42 3.74 2.44
CA SER A 111 18.79 3.75 1.92
C SER A 111 19.22 2.52 1.12
N HIS A 112 18.40 1.47 1.11
CA HIS A 112 18.66 0.21 0.39
C HIS A 112 17.84 0.11 -0.90
N GLY A 113 17.04 1.14 -1.22
CA GLY A 113 16.16 1.15 -2.38
C GLY A 113 14.86 0.39 -2.17
N HIS A 114 14.49 0.08 -0.92
CA HIS A 114 13.20 -0.53 -0.62
C HIS A 114 12.08 0.52 -0.62
N LEU A 115 10.89 0.08 -1.02
CA LEU A 115 9.64 0.81 -0.84
C LEU A 115 8.90 0.20 0.35
N LEU A 116 8.69 1.00 1.40
CA LEU A 116 7.91 0.64 2.56
C LEU A 116 6.49 1.19 2.42
N LEU A 117 5.48 0.36 2.67
CA LEU A 117 4.07 0.76 2.60
C LEU A 117 3.41 0.51 3.97
N PHE A 118 2.82 1.55 4.53
CA PHE A 118 2.13 1.52 5.81
C PHE A 118 0.69 1.98 5.63
N GLY A 119 -0.24 1.42 6.42
CA GLY A 119 -1.66 1.79 6.39
C GLY A 119 -2.39 1.42 7.67
N PHE A 120 -3.52 2.07 7.91
CA PHE A 120 -4.35 1.86 9.12
C PHE A 120 -5.64 1.08 8.88
N GLY A 121 -5.90 0.65 7.66
CA GLY A 121 -7.07 -0.14 7.32
C GLY A 121 -6.87 -0.78 5.96
N CYS A 122 -7.39 -1.99 5.80
CA CYS A 122 -7.48 -2.66 4.50
C CYS A 122 -8.11 -1.69 3.49
N ASN A 123 -7.28 -1.12 2.62
CA ASN A 123 -7.80 -0.59 1.38
C ASN A 123 -8.32 -1.80 0.60
N LYS A 124 -9.60 -1.84 0.24
CA LYS A 124 -10.12 -2.90 -0.65
C LYS A 124 -9.28 -3.04 -1.92
N TYR A 125 -8.66 -1.94 -2.37
CA TYR A 125 -7.76 -1.92 -3.52
C TYR A 125 -6.41 -2.63 -3.28
N TYR A 126 -5.97 -2.77 -2.02
CA TYR A 126 -4.70 -3.41 -1.65
C TYR A 126 -4.89 -4.60 -0.70
N GLU A 127 -6.10 -5.18 -0.62
CA GLU A 127 -6.27 -6.47 0.05
C GLU A 127 -5.34 -7.48 -0.62
N LYS A 128 -4.57 -8.23 0.19
CA LYS A 128 -3.71 -9.28 -0.32
C LYS A 128 -4.57 -10.26 -1.12
N ILE A 129 -4.42 -10.24 -2.43
CA ILE A 129 -5.03 -11.23 -3.32
C ILE A 129 -4.34 -12.59 -3.08
N PRO A 130 -5.02 -13.71 -3.33
CA PRO A 130 -4.39 -15.02 -3.25
C PRO A 130 -3.12 -15.06 -4.12
N ASP A 131 -2.03 -15.61 -3.58
CA ASP A 131 -0.74 -15.68 -4.29
C ASP A 131 -0.81 -16.58 -5.55
N GLN A 132 -1.83 -17.44 -5.65
CA GLN A 132 -2.08 -18.38 -6.74
C GLN A 132 -3.39 -18.04 -7.45
N MET A 133 -3.29 -17.34 -8.58
CA MET A 133 -4.42 -16.95 -9.41
C MET A 133 -4.12 -17.32 -10.86
N PHE A 134 -4.75 -18.40 -11.33
CA PHE A 134 -4.66 -18.87 -12.71
C PHE A 134 -6.02 -18.75 -13.37
N PHE A 135 -6.07 -18.56 -14.68
CA PHE A 135 -7.29 -18.85 -15.41
C PHE A 135 -7.44 -20.37 -15.52
N HIS A 136 -8.67 -20.87 -15.34
CA HIS A 136 -8.96 -22.30 -15.47
C HIS A 136 -8.60 -22.91 -16.85
N THR A 137 -8.25 -22.07 -17.83
CA THR A 137 -7.80 -22.42 -19.18
C THR A 137 -6.28 -22.41 -19.35
N ASP A 138 -5.49 -21.84 -18.44
CA ASP A 138 -4.05 -21.58 -18.64
C ASP A 138 -3.22 -22.86 -18.86
N TYR A 139 -3.74 -24.00 -18.38
CA TYR A 139 -3.08 -25.31 -18.51
C TYR A 139 -3.91 -26.32 -19.30
N ARG A 140 -4.92 -25.86 -20.06
CA ARG A 140 -5.71 -26.77 -20.88
C ARG A 140 -4.96 -27.16 -22.16
N PRO A 141 -4.81 -28.46 -22.44
CA PRO A 141 -4.18 -28.92 -23.67
C PRO A 141 -4.98 -28.48 -24.90
N LEU A 142 -4.24 -28.10 -25.94
CA LEU A 142 -4.78 -27.77 -27.25
C LEU A 142 -4.45 -28.89 -28.23
N ILE A 143 -5.41 -29.23 -29.08
CA ILE A 143 -5.24 -30.19 -30.17
C ILE A 143 -5.47 -29.51 -31.52
N ARG A 144 -5.21 -30.24 -32.60
CA ARG A 144 -5.55 -29.81 -33.95
C ARG A 144 -6.49 -30.80 -34.61
N ASP A 145 -7.51 -30.29 -35.29
CA ASP A 145 -8.43 -31.11 -36.08
C ASP A 145 -7.83 -31.50 -37.44
N ALA A 146 -8.59 -32.25 -38.24
CA ALA A 146 -8.19 -32.67 -39.59
C ALA A 146 -7.96 -31.49 -40.57
N ASN A 147 -8.55 -30.33 -40.29
CA ASN A 147 -8.36 -29.10 -41.07
C ASN A 147 -7.26 -28.21 -40.48
N ASN A 148 -6.50 -28.71 -39.49
CA ASN A 148 -5.41 -28.05 -38.80
C ASN A 148 -5.83 -26.85 -37.93
N TYR A 149 -7.12 -26.72 -37.58
CA TYR A 149 -7.63 -25.71 -36.64
C TYR A 149 -7.28 -26.07 -35.20
N VAL A 150 -6.94 -25.05 -34.40
CA VAL A 150 -6.60 -25.22 -32.98
C VAL A 150 -7.88 -25.29 -32.15
N LEU A 151 -8.05 -26.39 -31.41
CA LEU A 151 -9.19 -26.64 -30.53
C LEU A 151 -8.71 -26.91 -29.11
N ASP A 152 -9.50 -26.53 -28.11
CA ASP A 152 -9.37 -27.01 -26.74
C ASP A 152 -9.70 -28.52 -26.69
N GLU A 153 -8.83 -29.32 -26.08
CA GLU A 153 -8.94 -30.79 -26.09
C GLU A 153 -10.23 -31.28 -25.43
N GLN A 154 -10.68 -30.62 -24.35
CA GLN A 154 -11.84 -31.07 -23.58
C GLN A 154 -13.16 -30.70 -24.26
N THR A 155 -13.28 -29.46 -24.72
CA THR A 155 -14.53 -28.91 -25.26
C THR A 155 -14.65 -29.09 -26.77
N GLN A 156 -13.55 -29.41 -27.46
CA GLN A 156 -13.47 -29.45 -28.93
C GLN A 156 -13.88 -28.12 -29.57
N GLN A 157 -13.75 -27.01 -28.85
CA GLN A 157 -14.07 -25.67 -29.32
C GLN A 157 -12.81 -24.86 -29.58
N ALA A 158 -12.87 -23.96 -30.55
CA ALA A 158 -11.78 -23.02 -30.78
C ALA A 158 -11.65 -22.08 -29.55
N PRO A 159 -10.42 -21.80 -29.06
CA PRO A 159 -10.25 -21.04 -27.81
C PRO A 159 -10.93 -19.65 -27.79
N HIS A 160 -11.06 -19.00 -28.95
CA HIS A 160 -11.72 -17.70 -29.07
C HIS A 160 -13.25 -17.76 -28.97
N LEU A 161 -13.86 -18.95 -29.02
CA LEU A 161 -15.30 -19.17 -28.85
C LEU A 161 -15.66 -19.66 -27.45
N MET A 162 -14.67 -19.98 -26.62
CA MET A 162 -14.91 -20.43 -25.24
C MET A 162 -15.50 -19.29 -24.39
N PRO A 163 -16.32 -19.62 -23.37
CA PRO A 163 -16.77 -18.62 -22.42
C PRO A 163 -15.56 -17.98 -21.72
N PRO A 164 -15.68 -16.73 -21.21
CA PRO A 164 -14.56 -16.09 -20.55
C PRO A 164 -14.08 -16.94 -19.37
N PRO A 165 -12.76 -17.00 -19.14
CA PRO A 165 -12.24 -17.85 -18.08
C PRO A 165 -12.57 -17.30 -16.69
N PHE A 166 -12.61 -18.20 -15.71
CA PHE A 166 -12.68 -17.87 -14.29
C PHE A 166 -11.36 -18.24 -13.62
N LEU A 167 -11.11 -17.63 -12.46
CA LEU A 167 -9.90 -17.76 -11.67
C LEU A 167 -9.95 -19.00 -10.77
N VAL A 168 -8.86 -19.75 -10.72
CA VAL A 168 -8.69 -20.94 -9.88
C VAL A 168 -7.40 -20.89 -9.06
N ASP A 169 -7.34 -21.70 -8.01
CA ASP A 169 -6.10 -21.99 -7.28
C ASP A 169 -5.23 -23.02 -8.04
N VAL A 170 -4.10 -23.43 -7.44
CA VAL A 170 -3.19 -24.43 -8.03
C VAL A 170 -3.83 -25.81 -8.22
N ASP A 171 -4.85 -26.14 -7.43
CA ASP A 171 -5.57 -27.41 -7.49
C ASP A 171 -6.74 -27.36 -8.50
N GLY A 172 -7.00 -26.19 -9.11
CA GLY A 172 -8.07 -25.98 -10.07
C GLY A 172 -9.42 -25.64 -9.44
N ASN A 173 -9.48 -25.39 -8.12
CA ASN A 173 -10.73 -24.99 -7.47
C ASN A 173 -11.05 -23.51 -7.76
N PRO A 174 -12.32 -23.16 -8.05
CA PRO A 174 -12.72 -21.78 -8.31
C PRO A 174 -12.49 -20.87 -7.09
N HIS A 175 -11.87 -19.71 -7.33
CA HIS A 175 -11.81 -18.64 -6.32
C HIS A 175 -13.20 -18.04 -6.04
N PRO A 176 -13.46 -17.53 -4.82
CA PRO A 176 -14.70 -16.83 -4.47
C PRO A 176 -15.10 -15.72 -5.47
N THR A 177 -16.41 -15.45 -5.58
CA THR A 177 -17.00 -14.49 -6.55
C THR A 177 -16.36 -13.11 -6.50
N ARG A 178 -15.94 -12.64 -5.31
CA ARG A 178 -15.21 -11.37 -5.16
C ARG A 178 -13.93 -11.28 -5.98
N PHE A 179 -13.19 -12.38 -6.12
CA PHE A 179 -11.94 -12.42 -6.90
C PHE A 179 -12.21 -12.62 -8.39
N GLN A 180 -13.30 -13.28 -8.76
CA GLN A 180 -13.72 -13.43 -10.15
C GLN A 180 -14.00 -12.10 -10.85
N ARG A 181 -14.24 -11.04 -10.07
CA ARG A 181 -14.43 -9.66 -10.54
C ARG A 181 -13.14 -8.95 -10.92
N LEU A 182 -11.98 -9.55 -10.63
CA LEU A 182 -10.67 -9.08 -11.09
C LEU A 182 -10.42 -9.44 -12.56
N VAL A 183 -11.22 -10.34 -13.14
CA VAL A 183 -11.19 -10.63 -14.57
C VAL A 183 -11.84 -9.47 -15.33
N PRO A 184 -11.12 -8.78 -16.24
CA PRO A 184 -11.65 -7.64 -16.97
C PRO A 184 -12.97 -7.94 -17.68
N GLY A 185 -13.95 -7.05 -17.51
CA GLY A 185 -15.30 -7.18 -18.10
C GLY A 185 -16.29 -8.00 -17.27
N ARG A 186 -15.90 -8.47 -16.07
CA ARG A 186 -16.78 -9.22 -15.15
C ARG A 186 -17.17 -8.46 -13.89
N GLU A 187 -16.82 -7.18 -13.81
CA GLU A 187 -16.98 -6.34 -12.62
C GLU A 187 -18.46 -6.30 -12.17
N ASN A 188 -19.38 -6.23 -13.15
CA ASN A 188 -20.81 -6.07 -12.93
C ASN A 188 -21.64 -7.35 -13.18
N CYS A 189 -21.01 -8.50 -13.41
CA CYS A 189 -21.74 -9.76 -13.61
C CYS A 189 -22.45 -10.21 -12.32
N LYS A 190 -23.60 -10.89 -12.43
CA LYS A 190 -24.22 -11.52 -11.27
C LYS A 190 -23.35 -12.67 -10.77
N ASP A 191 -23.43 -12.99 -9.47
CA ASP A 191 -22.60 -14.04 -8.85
C ASP A 191 -22.79 -15.40 -9.55
N GLU A 192 -24.00 -15.72 -10.03
CA GLU A 192 -24.28 -16.97 -10.75
C GLU A 192 -23.60 -17.05 -12.13
N GLN A 193 -23.13 -15.92 -12.67
CA GLN A 193 -22.48 -15.84 -13.99
C GLN A 193 -20.96 -15.89 -13.91
N LEU A 194 -20.38 -15.77 -12.71
CA LEU A 194 -18.94 -15.66 -12.52
C LEU A 194 -18.23 -17.01 -12.54
N ILE A 195 -18.86 -17.99 -11.90
CA ILE A 195 -18.39 -19.38 -11.85
C ILE A 195 -19.45 -20.20 -12.56
N PRO A 196 -19.15 -20.76 -13.74
CA PRO A 196 -20.08 -21.66 -14.41
C PRO A 196 -20.47 -22.76 -13.43
N GLN A 197 -21.77 -23.03 -13.28
CA GLN A 197 -22.20 -24.25 -12.61
C GLN A 197 -21.76 -25.41 -13.51
N LEU A 198 -20.56 -25.93 -13.23
CA LEU A 198 -20.11 -27.20 -13.75
C LEU A 198 -21.10 -28.21 -13.19
N GLY A 199 -22.14 -28.49 -13.96
CA GLY A 199 -23.05 -29.59 -13.67
C GLY A 199 -22.18 -30.83 -13.60
N TYR A 200 -21.93 -31.32 -12.39
CA TYR A 200 -21.65 -32.73 -12.21
C TYR A 200 -22.93 -33.44 -12.66
N VAL A 201 -23.00 -33.75 -13.95
CA VAL A 201 -23.95 -34.75 -14.43
C VAL A 201 -23.45 -36.05 -13.81
N ALA A 202 -24.16 -36.49 -12.78
CA ALA A 202 -23.96 -37.78 -12.13
C ALA A 202 -24.14 -38.95 -13.12
#